data_AF-A0A429WK60-F1
#
_entry.id   AF-A0A429WK60-F1
#
_cell.length_a   1.000
_cell.length_b   1.000
_cell.length_c   1.000
_cell.angle_alpha   90.00
_cell.angle_beta   90.00
_cell.angle_gamma   90.00
#
_symmetry.space_group_name_H-M   'P 1'
#
loop_
_entity.id
_entity.type
_entity.pdbx_description
1 polymer ?
#
loop_
_entity_poly.entity_id
_entity_poly.type
_entity_poly.pdbx_seq_one_letter_code
_entity_poly.pdbx_strand_id
1 'polypeptide(L)'
;MSTSRLFAGLVVAVLSAALLAACAGTPPSTSSTRVVLLPQADGSSSALVVRSNSDVEETLSKSYQRATTATRGAPVVDQADPARVRAAHKLLFELLPPPDHTAVR
;
A
#
# COMPACT_ATOMS: atom_id res chain seq x y z
N MET A 1 -12.08 26.73 -48.56
CA MET A 1 -11.01 26.58 -47.54
C MET A 1 -11.56 26.64 -46.10
N SER A 2 -12.72 26.03 -45.81
CA SER A 2 -13.37 26.11 -44.47
C SER A 2 -13.41 24.76 -43.73
N THR A 3 -13.45 23.64 -44.46
CA THR A 3 -13.56 22.27 -43.91
C THR A 3 -12.24 21.76 -43.31
N SER A 4 -11.10 22.19 -43.85
CA SER A 4 -9.77 21.75 -43.40
C SER A 4 -9.41 22.23 -41.98
N ARG A 5 -9.90 23.42 -41.60
CA ARG A 5 -9.69 23.99 -40.25
C ARG A 5 -10.49 23.25 -39.17
N LEU A 6 -11.68 22.76 -39.53
CA LEU A 6 -12.55 21.99 -38.64
C LEU A 6 -11.98 20.59 -38.38
N PHE A 7 -11.44 19.95 -39.42
CA PHE A 7 -10.77 18.65 -39.28
C PHE A 7 -9.51 18.72 -38.42
N ALA A 8 -8.69 19.76 -38.59
CA ALA A 8 -7.51 19.94 -37.74
C ALA A 8 -7.88 20.15 -36.26
N GLY A 9 -8.92 20.93 -35.97
CA GLY A 9 -9.42 21.13 -34.61
C GLY A 9 -9.95 19.85 -33.96
N LEU A 10 -10.70 19.03 -34.72
CA LEU A 10 -11.23 17.76 -34.24
C LEU A 10 -10.11 16.78 -33.86
N VAL A 11 -9.08 16.67 -34.71
CA VAL A 11 -7.95 15.76 -34.45
C VAL A 11 -7.19 16.17 -33.19
N VAL A 12 -6.95 17.47 -32.99
CA VAL A 12 -6.28 17.98 -31.78
C VAL A 12 -7.11 17.72 -30.52
N ALA A 13 -8.44 17.90 -30.59
CA ALA A 13 -9.33 17.62 -29.47
C ALA A 13 -9.34 16.13 -29.07
N VAL A 14 -9.41 15.23 -30.06
CA VAL A 14 -9.40 13.78 -29.83
C VAL A 14 -8.05 13.32 -29.25
N LEU A 15 -6.93 13.83 -29.77
CA LEU A 15 -5.61 13.52 -29.21
C LEU A 15 -5.50 14.00 -27.76
N SER A 16 -5.95 15.23 -27.48
CA SER A 16 -5.88 15.81 -26.13
C SER A 16 -6.71 15.00 -25.13
N ALA A 17 -7.91 14.57 -25.51
CA ALA A 17 -8.76 13.72 -24.68
C ALA A 17 -8.13 12.34 -24.44
N ALA A 18 -7.47 11.74 -25.44
CA ALA A 18 -6.77 10.47 -25.30
C ALA A 18 -5.54 10.59 -24.38
N LEU A 19 -4.78 11.69 -24.48
CA LEU A 19 -3.66 11.97 -23.56
C LEU A 19 -4.15 12.21 -22.13
N LEU A 20 -5.26 12.94 -21.92
CA LEU A 20 -5.85 13.12 -20.59
C LEU A 20 -6.34 11.80 -19.99
N ALA A 21 -6.99 10.94 -20.79
CA ALA A 21 -7.45 9.63 -20.33
C ALA A 21 -6.30 8.68 -19.99
N ALA A 22 -5.16 8.77 -20.69
CA ALA A 22 -3.96 8.00 -20.40
C ALA A 22 -3.25 8.48 -19.13
N CYS A 23 -3.20 9.80 -18.90
CA CYS A 23 -2.66 10.36 -17.64
C CYS A 23 -3.60 10.15 -16.45
N ALA A 24 -4.91 10.03 -16.68
CA ALA A 24 -5.89 9.56 -15.69
C ALA A 24 -5.83 8.04 -15.47
N GLY A 25 -4.82 7.37 -16.02
CA GLY A 25 -4.52 5.97 -15.83
C GLY A 25 -4.36 5.61 -14.35
N THR A 26 -5.43 5.13 -13.76
CA THR A 26 -5.52 3.72 -13.35
C THR A 26 -7.01 3.37 -13.26
N PRO A 27 -7.51 2.29 -13.90
CA PRO A 27 -8.79 1.70 -13.46
C PRO A 27 -8.69 1.53 -11.93
N PRO A 28 -9.77 1.66 -11.14
CA PRO A 28 -9.70 1.59 -9.69
C PRO A 28 -8.97 0.30 -9.33
N SER A 29 -7.67 0.45 -9.03
CA SER A 29 -6.81 -0.63 -8.63
C SER A 29 -7.55 -1.18 -7.44
N THR A 30 -8.00 -2.43 -7.49
CA THR A 30 -8.39 -3.15 -6.29
C THR A 30 -7.12 -3.27 -5.45
N SER A 31 -6.74 -2.17 -4.82
CA SER A 31 -5.53 -2.00 -4.04
C SER A 31 -5.77 -2.73 -2.74
N SER A 32 -5.39 -4.00 -2.71
CA SER A 32 -5.34 -4.71 -1.44
C SER A 32 -4.14 -4.17 -0.67
N THR A 33 -4.38 -3.37 0.36
CA THR A 33 -3.28 -2.87 1.21
C THR A 33 -2.88 -3.99 2.16
N ARG A 34 -1.59 -4.32 2.17
CA ARG A 34 -1.01 -5.36 3.02
C ARG A 34 -0.05 -4.71 4.02
N VAL A 35 -0.29 -4.96 5.30
CA VAL A 35 0.55 -4.46 6.39
C VAL A 35 1.01 -5.65 7.24
N VAL A 36 2.31 -5.75 7.51
CA VAL A 36 2.90 -6.82 8.35
C VAL A 36 3.64 -6.19 9.51
N LEU A 37 3.31 -6.61 10.73
CA LEU A 37 4.00 -6.13 11.92
C LEU A 37 5.35 -6.85 12.04
N LEU A 38 6.45 -6.11 11.91
CA LEU A 38 7.79 -6.66 12.09
C LEU A 38 8.13 -6.79 13.58
N PRO A 39 8.93 -7.82 13.97
CA PRO A 39 9.47 -7.87 15.32
C PRO A 39 10.39 -6.67 15.56
N GLN A 40 10.26 -6.08 16.75
CA GLN A 40 11.14 -5.00 17.17
C GLN A 40 12.49 -5.56 17.64
N ALA A 41 13.56 -4.78 17.49
CA ALA A 41 14.92 -5.17 17.87
C ALA A 41 15.08 -5.38 19.39
N ASP A 42 14.25 -4.73 20.20
CA ASP A 42 14.23 -4.77 21.66
C ASP A 42 13.34 -5.90 22.23
N GLY A 43 12.64 -6.65 21.38
CA GLY A 43 11.68 -7.68 21.79
C GLY A 43 10.36 -7.13 22.36
N SER A 44 10.14 -5.81 22.30
CA SER A 44 8.92 -5.16 22.75
C SER A 44 7.71 -5.53 21.88
N SER A 45 6.53 -5.62 22.50
CA SER A 45 5.27 -5.78 21.78
C SER A 45 4.88 -4.47 21.11
N SER A 46 4.88 -4.44 19.77
CA SER A 46 4.26 -3.35 19.02
C SER A 46 2.78 -3.63 18.75
N ALA A 47 1.98 -2.55 18.69
CA ALA A 47 0.59 -2.62 18.29
C ALA A 47 0.33 -1.64 17.15
N LEU A 48 -0.34 -2.11 16.08
CA LEU A 48 -0.72 -1.29 14.93
C LEU A 48 -2.20 -1.52 14.63
N VAL A 49 -2.98 -0.43 14.60
CA VAL A 49 -4.38 -0.46 14.17
C VAL A 49 -4.44 -0.18 12.68
N VAL A 50 -5.05 -1.10 11.94
CA VAL A 50 -5.28 -0.96 10.50
C VAL A 50 -6.75 -0.68 10.27
N ARG A 51 -7.05 0.51 9.76
CA ARG A 51 -8.41 0.90 9.35
C ARG A 51 -8.58 0.70 7.84
N SER A 52 -9.65 0.00 7.46
CA SER A 52 -10.11 -0.09 6.07
C SER A 52 -10.88 1.17 5.66
N ASN A 53 -11.03 1.41 4.35
CA ASN A 53 -11.86 2.51 3.83
C ASN A 53 -13.36 2.38 4.17
N SER A 54 -13.78 1.24 4.72
CA SER A 54 -15.12 1.02 5.26
C SER A 54 -15.23 1.30 6.77
N ASP A 55 -14.27 2.01 7.34
CA ASP A 55 -14.17 2.33 8.77
C ASP A 55 -14.13 1.13 9.73
N VAL A 56 -13.87 -0.07 9.19
CA VAL A 56 -13.65 -1.27 9.99
C VAL A 56 -12.17 -1.38 10.31
N GLU A 57 -11.86 -1.58 11.59
CA GLU A 57 -10.52 -1.59 12.15
C GLU A 57 -10.12 -2.98 12.63
N GLU A 58 -8.83 -3.31 12.50
CA GLU A 58 -8.22 -4.50 13.08
C GLU A 58 -6.88 -4.18 13.72
N THR A 59 -6.59 -4.81 14.86
CA THR A 59 -5.34 -4.58 15.59
C THR A 59 -4.35 -5.72 15.36
N LEU A 60 -3.14 -5.35 14.91
CA LEU A 60 -1.98 -6.23 14.86
C LEU A 60 -1.16 -6.03 16.13
N SER A 61 -0.99 -7.09 16.93
CA SER A 61 -0.25 -7.06 18.20
C SER A 61 0.83 -8.14 18.31
N LYS A 62 0.89 -9.06 17.34
CA LYS A 62 1.87 -10.14 17.31
C LYS A 62 2.90 -9.89 16.21
N SER A 63 4.16 -10.28 16.47
CA SER A 63 5.18 -10.27 15.44
C SER A 63 4.76 -11.13 14.24
N TYR A 64 5.08 -10.64 13.04
CA TYR A 64 4.69 -11.20 11.74
C TYR A 64 3.19 -11.26 11.46
N GLN A 65 2.35 -10.72 12.35
CA GLN A 65 0.92 -10.62 12.08
C GLN A 65 0.69 -9.67 10.92
N ARG A 66 -0.19 -10.08 10.01
CA ARG A 66 -0.45 -9.35 8.78
C ARG A 66 -1.92 -9.03 8.65
N ALA A 67 -2.23 -7.79 8.30
CA ALA A 67 -3.55 -7.38 7.87
C ALA A 67 -3.53 -7.20 6.35
N THR A 68 -4.52 -7.77 5.66
CA THR A 68 -4.78 -7.51 4.25
C THR A 68 -6.15 -6.87 4.12
N THR A 69 -6.21 -5.63 3.65
CA THR A 69 -7.48 -4.96 3.36
C THR A 69 -7.95 -5.32 1.95
N ALA A 70 -9.25 -5.51 1.78
CA ALA A 70 -9.89 -5.54 0.48
C ALA A 70 -10.59 -4.20 0.23
N THR A 71 -11.08 -3.99 -1.00
CA THR A 71 -11.83 -2.78 -1.37
C THR A 71 -13.10 -2.59 -0.53
N ARG A 72 -13.63 -3.65 0.08
CA ARG A 72 -14.78 -3.61 0.97
C ARG A 72 -14.61 -4.64 2.08
N GLY A 73 -14.98 -4.28 3.31
CA GLY A 73 -15.00 -5.18 4.47
C GLY A 73 -13.81 -5.02 5.41
N ALA A 74 -13.84 -5.79 6.50
CA ALA A 74 -12.80 -5.78 7.53
C ALA A 74 -11.44 -6.21 6.93
N PRO A 75 -10.32 -5.66 7.43
CA PRO A 75 -9.00 -6.22 7.16
C PRO A 75 -8.96 -7.69 7.60
N VAL A 76 -8.45 -8.59 6.74
CA VAL A 76 -8.25 -9.99 7.11
C VAL A 76 -6.91 -10.11 7.79
N VAL A 77 -6.91 -10.62 9.02
CA VAL A 77 -5.71 -10.80 9.83
C VAL A 77 -5.22 -12.24 9.75
N ASP A 78 -3.98 -12.44 9.29
CA ASP A 78 -3.31 -13.73 9.22
C ASP A 78 -1.90 -13.67 9.84
N GLN A 79 -1.19 -14.80 9.82
CA GLN A 79 0.22 -14.86 10.20
C GLN A 79 1.11 -15.03 8.99
N ALA A 80 2.02 -14.07 8.79
CA ALA A 80 2.99 -14.14 7.73
C ALA A 80 4.13 -15.08 8.11
N ASP A 81 4.64 -15.81 7.12
CA ASP A 81 5.81 -16.64 7.28
C ASP A 81 7.06 -15.75 7.51
N PRO A 82 7.73 -15.86 8.67
CA PRO A 82 8.89 -15.04 9.00
C PRO A 82 10.03 -15.16 8.00
N ALA A 83 10.28 -16.37 7.46
CA ALA A 83 11.36 -16.61 6.53
C ALA A 83 11.10 -15.89 5.19
N ARG A 84 9.85 -15.96 4.70
CA ARG A 84 9.44 -15.26 3.48
C ARG A 84 9.47 -13.74 3.64
N VAL A 85 9.02 -13.21 4.78
CA VAL A 85 9.06 -11.76 5.06
C VAL A 85 10.50 -11.26 5.09
N ARG A 86 11.41 -11.99 5.76
CA ARG A 86 12.83 -11.64 5.81
C ARG A 86 13.49 -11.69 4.43
N ALA A 87 13.19 -12.72 3.64
CA ALA A 87 13.73 -12.85 2.29
C ALA A 87 13.25 -11.71 1.38
N ALA A 88 11.96 -11.36 1.44
CA ALA A 88 11.37 -10.31 0.61
C ALA A 88 11.83 -8.89 0.99
N HIS A 89 12.19 -8.67 2.26
CA HIS A 89 12.49 -7.34 2.79
C HIS A 89 13.88 -7.25 3.44
N LYS A 90 14.85 -8.00 2.91
CA LYS A 90 16.21 -8.12 3.47
C LYS A 90 16.83 -6.78 3.86
N LEU A 91 16.71 -5.77 2.98
CA LEU A 91 17.23 -4.42 3.22
C LEU A 91 16.65 -3.76 4.47
N LEU A 92 15.35 -3.95 4.75
CA LEU A 92 14.73 -3.40 5.97
C LEU A 92 15.34 -4.02 7.23
N PHE A 93 15.67 -5.30 7.18
CA PHE A 93 16.29 -6.00 8.32
C PHE A 93 17.78 -5.70 8.48
N GLU A 94 18.50 -5.41 7.40
CA GLU A 94 19.91 -4.98 7.48
C GLU A 94 20.06 -3.56 8.05
N LEU A 95 19.03 -2.73 7.87
CA LEU A 95 18.95 -1.35 8.37
C LEU A 95 18.21 -1.24 9.70
N LEU A 96 17.88 -2.37 10.35
CA LEU A 96 17.24 -2.33 11.66
C LEU A 96 18.17 -1.59 12.63
N PRO A 97 17.68 -0.57 13.35
CA PRO A 97 18.48 0.10 14.36
C PRO A 97 19.04 -0.91 15.36
N PRO A 98 20.24 -0.67 15.93
CA PRO A 98 20.70 -1.42 17.08
C PRO A 98 19.64 -1.40 18.18
N PRO A 99 19.54 -2.46 19.01
CA PRO A 99 18.63 -2.44 20.15
C PRO A 99 19.06 -1.34 21.14
N ASP A 100 18.39 -0.20 21.07
CA ASP A 100 18.57 0.91 22.00
C ASP A 100 17.92 0.54 23.34
N HIS A 101 18.74 0.41 24.38
CA HIS A 101 18.38 -0.06 25.72
C HIS A 101 17.69 1.00 26.60
N THR A 102 17.18 2.09 26.01
CA THR A 102 16.74 3.31 26.72
C THR A 102 15.22 3.56 26.71
N ALA A 103 14.40 2.54 26.45
CA ALA A 103 12.93 2.63 26.61
C ALA A 103 12.43 1.78 27.80
N VAL A 104 12.93 2.09 29.00
CA VAL A 104 12.25 1.72 30.26
C VAL A 104 12.01 3.01 31.02
N ARG A 105 10.77 3.48 31.03
CA ARG A 105 10.27 4.38 32.08
C ARG A 105 8.79 4.16 32.32
#